data_AF-A0AAV1HWK2-F1
#
_entry.id   AF-A0AAV1HWK2-F1
#
_cell.length_a   1.000
_cell.length_b   1.000
_cell.length_c   1.000
_cell.angle_alpha   90.00
_cell.angle_beta   90.00
_cell.angle_gamma   90.00
#
_symmetry.space_group_name_H-M   'P 1'
#
loop_
_entity.id
_entity.type
_entity.pdbx_description
1 polymer ?
#
loop_
_entity_poly.entity_id
_entity_poly.type
_entity_poly.pdbx_seq_one_letter_code
_entity_poly.pdbx_strand_id
1 'polypeptide(L)'
;MDGMVENHMAKSAMMTMKDYFDPFMLVNWSGTCACSRLLQGRHQGMQMVSIADKIKKEVNNPDESRFAWTGSRHGDFKLMHKAVQCLKLCESHAAIAPGSYTPILHEWEVAESIGRKLSNYGRLVFADKTTTKFVVVELCIHTCIPSKQRAEQRAHLLFCLARYLGFNPTWVRYATSTPDKPDFPKKLLKEDACKPGYWKESFQKYNFGQIDATNFKASLGENALDVMAIIIGRSANMIDRVAEAQEAFGGLDALRRDVLQTSAAARDGCPPNEAEPPTKPFPKPWMCNPVLPRLCASCGESELHRKLMKCASCQMKWYCSKACQVAHWKQGHKLYCKQEPGQAPRAKPRKLEGQKGIYFNLATGTATEMGVP
;
A
#
# COMPACT_ATOMS: atom_id res chain seq x y z
N MET A 1 -70.28 -2.23 -0.50
CA MET A 1 -69.48 -3.05 0.43
C MET A 1 -68.52 -3.96 -0.33
N ASP A 2 -68.03 -3.54 -1.50
CA ASP A 2 -67.05 -4.30 -2.29
C ASP A 2 -66.13 -3.31 -3.01
N GLY A 3 -64.82 -3.58 -2.98
CA GLY A 3 -63.90 -3.00 -3.96
C GLY A 3 -62.81 -2.06 -3.43
N MET A 4 -61.99 -2.49 -2.45
CA MET A 4 -60.66 -1.89 -2.19
C MET A 4 -59.70 -2.89 -1.50
N VAL A 5 -59.23 -3.94 -2.17
CA VAL A 5 -58.14 -4.80 -1.63
C VAL A 5 -57.06 -5.21 -2.66
N GLU A 6 -57.27 -5.04 -3.97
CA GLU A 6 -56.27 -5.49 -4.96
C GLU A 6 -55.41 -4.34 -5.49
N ASN A 7 -54.32 -3.98 -4.80
CA ASN A 7 -53.16 -3.38 -5.50
C ASN A 7 -51.82 -3.37 -4.75
N HIS A 8 -51.67 -4.05 -3.61
CA HIS A 8 -50.41 -4.03 -2.86
C HIS A 8 -49.45 -5.22 -3.13
N MET A 9 -49.89 -6.28 -3.80
CA MET A 9 -49.01 -7.45 -4.08
C MET A 9 -48.29 -7.41 -5.44
N ALA A 10 -48.71 -6.57 -6.39
CA ALA A 10 -48.09 -6.54 -7.72
C ALA A 10 -46.78 -5.73 -7.82
N LYS A 11 -46.40 -4.97 -6.78
CA LYS A 11 -45.12 -4.22 -6.74
C LYS A 11 -43.95 -4.99 -6.13
N SER A 12 -44.15 -6.21 -5.65
CA SER A 12 -43.11 -6.95 -4.91
C SER A 12 -42.35 -8.00 -5.74
N ALA A 13 -42.59 -8.15 -7.04
CA ALA A 13 -42.09 -9.29 -7.82
C ALA A 13 -41.24 -8.94 -9.06
N MET A 14 -40.81 -7.69 -9.22
CA MET A 14 -39.82 -7.32 -10.24
C MET A 14 -38.50 -6.89 -9.60
N MET A 15 -37.91 -7.79 -8.79
CA MET A 15 -36.47 -7.74 -8.54
C MET A 15 -35.79 -8.08 -9.87
N THR A 16 -35.16 -7.09 -10.49
CA THR A 16 -34.58 -7.26 -11.81
C THR A 16 -33.36 -8.17 -11.71
N MET A 17 -33.08 -8.97 -12.74
CA MET A 17 -31.92 -9.87 -12.77
C MET A 17 -30.56 -9.14 -12.59
N LYS A 18 -30.56 -7.80 -12.72
CA LYS A 18 -29.42 -6.91 -12.39
C LYS A 18 -29.09 -6.87 -10.90
N ASP A 19 -30.06 -7.13 -10.02
CA ASP A 19 -29.87 -7.17 -8.56
C ASP A 19 -29.23 -8.49 -8.10
N TYR A 20 -29.15 -9.49 -8.98
CA TYR A 20 -28.66 -10.83 -8.65
C TYR A 20 -27.18 -11.06 -8.97
N PHE A 21 -26.56 -10.20 -9.77
CA PHE A 21 -25.15 -10.35 -10.15
C PHE A 21 -24.32 -9.20 -9.60
N ASP A 22 -24.04 -9.26 -8.29
CA ASP A 22 -23.03 -8.39 -7.71
C ASP A 22 -21.67 -8.74 -8.36
N PRO A 23 -20.97 -7.81 -9.03
CA PRO A 23 -19.66 -8.07 -9.63
C PRO A 23 -18.61 -8.58 -8.60
N PHE A 24 -18.90 -8.51 -7.30
CA PHE A 24 -18.09 -9.10 -6.24
C PHE A 24 -18.49 -10.53 -5.82
N MET A 25 -19.57 -11.11 -6.37
CA MET A 25 -19.88 -12.55 -6.22
C MET A 25 -18.82 -13.43 -6.88
N LEU A 26 -18.11 -12.89 -7.87
CA LEU A 26 -16.85 -13.47 -8.32
C LEU A 26 -15.78 -13.09 -7.30
N VAL A 27 -15.49 -14.01 -6.38
CA VAL A 27 -14.34 -13.87 -5.49
C VAL A 27 -13.11 -13.78 -6.38
N ASN A 28 -12.61 -12.56 -6.58
CA ASN A 28 -11.41 -12.36 -7.36
C ASN A 28 -10.22 -12.85 -6.54
N TRP A 29 -9.83 -14.10 -6.74
CA TRP A 29 -8.66 -14.70 -6.09
C TRP A 29 -7.34 -14.01 -6.49
N SER A 30 -7.37 -13.21 -7.57
CA SER A 30 -6.24 -12.46 -8.11
C SER A 30 -6.15 -11.01 -7.62
N GLY A 31 -7.15 -10.48 -6.88
CA GLY A 31 -7.13 -9.11 -6.38
C GLY A 31 -6.18 -8.91 -5.19
N THR A 32 -5.16 -8.07 -5.37
CA THR A 32 -4.15 -7.65 -4.35
C THR A 32 -4.61 -6.45 -3.51
N CYS A 33 -5.74 -5.82 -3.85
CA CYS A 33 -6.22 -4.65 -3.13
C CYS A 33 -6.90 -5.02 -1.81
N ALA A 34 -6.34 -4.53 -0.69
CA ALA A 34 -6.85 -4.78 0.65
C ALA A 34 -8.28 -4.29 0.86
N CYS A 35 -8.62 -3.14 0.26
CA CYS A 35 -9.96 -2.57 0.32
C CYS A 35 -11.03 -3.57 -0.16
N SER A 36 -10.89 -4.07 -1.40
CA SER A 36 -11.85 -5.01 -1.99
C SER A 36 -12.01 -6.29 -1.16
N ARG A 37 -10.91 -6.82 -0.64
CA ARG A 37 -10.88 -8.07 0.12
C ARG A 37 -11.53 -7.94 1.50
N LEU A 38 -11.30 -6.84 2.20
CA LEU A 38 -11.95 -6.58 3.49
C LEU A 38 -13.47 -6.49 3.31
N LEU A 39 -13.91 -5.77 2.28
CA LEU A 39 -15.33 -5.63 1.95
C LEU A 39 -15.97 -6.97 1.57
N GLN A 40 -15.31 -7.78 0.73
CA GLN A 40 -15.76 -9.14 0.44
C GLN A 40 -15.87 -9.98 1.72
N GLY A 41 -14.86 -9.93 2.61
CA GLY A 41 -14.86 -10.71 3.84
C GLY A 41 -15.98 -10.31 4.81
N ARG A 42 -16.38 -9.04 4.84
CA ARG A 42 -17.55 -8.57 5.61
C ARG A 42 -18.86 -9.17 5.09
N HIS A 43 -18.97 -9.39 3.78
CA HIS A 43 -20.24 -9.80 3.16
C HIS A 43 -20.37 -11.30 2.97
N GLN A 44 -19.29 -11.96 2.55
CA GLN A 44 -19.27 -13.40 2.26
C GLN A 44 -18.76 -14.21 3.46
N GLY A 45 -18.26 -13.55 4.49
CA GLY A 45 -17.56 -14.17 5.60
C GLY A 45 -16.07 -14.38 5.30
N MET A 46 -15.25 -14.25 6.33
CA MET A 46 -13.78 -14.31 6.18
C MET A 46 -13.27 -15.64 5.62
N GLN A 47 -13.98 -16.75 5.90
CA GLN A 47 -13.62 -18.07 5.37
C GLN A 47 -13.73 -18.14 3.84
N MET A 48 -14.73 -17.49 3.24
CA MET A 48 -14.95 -17.50 1.79
C MET A 48 -13.89 -16.71 1.02
N VAL A 49 -13.29 -15.71 1.68
CA VAL A 49 -12.20 -14.90 1.11
C VAL A 49 -10.82 -15.40 1.49
N SER A 50 -10.74 -16.53 2.18
CA SER A 50 -9.48 -17.15 2.57
C SER A 50 -8.57 -17.34 1.38
N ILE A 51 -7.31 -16.93 1.52
CA ILE A 51 -6.27 -17.17 0.52
C ILE A 51 -5.41 -18.38 0.87
N ALA A 52 -5.80 -19.19 1.86
CA ALA A 52 -5.03 -20.34 2.33
C ALA A 52 -4.69 -21.31 1.18
N ASP A 53 -5.67 -21.62 0.33
CA ASP A 53 -5.47 -22.56 -0.78
C ASP A 53 -4.59 -21.99 -1.89
N LYS A 54 -4.67 -20.67 -2.11
CA LYS A 54 -3.76 -19.96 -3.02
C LYS A 54 -2.32 -20.05 -2.52
N ILE A 55 -2.10 -19.79 -1.23
CA ILE A 55 -0.78 -19.90 -0.61
C ILE A 55 -0.27 -21.35 -0.70
N LYS A 56 -1.11 -22.35 -0.37
CA LYS A 56 -0.76 -23.77 -0.49
C LYS A 56 -0.40 -24.16 -1.92
N LYS A 57 -1.16 -23.68 -2.92
CA LYS A 57 -0.91 -23.94 -4.35
C LYS A 57 0.42 -23.35 -4.80
N GLU A 58 0.71 -22.10 -4.43
CA GLU A 58 1.97 -21.43 -4.78
C GLU A 58 3.18 -22.11 -4.11
N VAL A 59 3.00 -22.72 -2.93
CA VAL A 59 4.06 -23.48 -2.23
C VAL A 59 4.29 -24.85 -2.88
N ASN A 60 3.22 -25.55 -3.27
CA ASN A 60 3.31 -26.88 -3.86
C ASN A 60 3.72 -26.83 -5.35
N ASN A 61 3.41 -25.74 -6.04
CA ASN A 61 3.77 -25.53 -7.43
C ASN A 61 4.36 -24.12 -7.59
N PRO A 62 5.65 -23.94 -7.21
CA PRO A 62 6.33 -22.67 -7.41
C PRO A 62 6.44 -22.42 -8.92
N ASP A 63 5.61 -21.53 -9.43
CA ASP A 63 5.74 -21.05 -10.80
C ASP A 63 7.02 -20.18 -10.90
N GLU A 64 8.13 -20.82 -11.24
CA GLU A 64 9.44 -20.18 -11.38
C GLU A 64 9.42 -19.00 -12.36
N SER A 65 8.51 -19.01 -13.35
CA SER A 65 8.38 -17.95 -14.35
C SER A 65 7.81 -16.66 -13.76
N ARG A 66 6.93 -16.77 -12.76
CA ARG A 66 6.33 -15.61 -12.07
C ARG A 66 7.34 -14.88 -11.19
N PHE A 67 8.30 -15.61 -10.64
CA PHE A 67 9.39 -15.07 -9.80
C PHE A 67 10.63 -14.67 -10.61
N ALA A 68 10.68 -14.95 -11.91
CA ALA A 68 11.80 -14.61 -12.77
C ALA A 68 12.04 -13.09 -12.88
N TRP A 69 11.02 -12.26 -12.65
CA TRP A 69 11.11 -10.80 -12.78
C TRP A 69 11.75 -10.08 -11.58
N THR A 70 11.79 -10.69 -10.38
CA THR A 70 12.21 -9.99 -9.15
C THR A 70 13.69 -10.16 -8.80
N GLY A 71 14.45 -11.00 -9.53
CA GLY A 71 15.89 -11.19 -9.33
C GLY A 71 16.28 -11.83 -7.97
N SER A 72 15.32 -12.10 -7.09
CA SER A 72 15.53 -12.57 -5.71
C SER A 72 14.98 -13.98 -5.51
N ARG A 73 15.47 -14.92 -6.33
CA ARG A 73 14.85 -16.25 -6.61
C ARG A 73 14.70 -17.21 -5.42
N HIS A 74 15.46 -17.05 -4.34
CA HIS A 74 15.47 -18.03 -3.22
C HIS A 74 14.86 -17.50 -1.92
N GLY A 75 14.70 -16.19 -1.79
CA GLY A 75 14.14 -15.57 -0.58
C GLY A 75 12.64 -15.81 -0.47
N ASP A 76 11.91 -15.65 -1.58
CA ASP A 76 10.45 -15.63 -1.61
C ASP A 76 9.83 -17.03 -1.42
N PHE A 77 10.45 -18.11 -1.92
CA PHE A 77 9.94 -19.47 -1.69
C PHE A 77 10.03 -19.90 -0.22
N LYS A 78 11.16 -19.63 0.44
CA LYS A 78 11.30 -19.85 1.90
C LYS A 78 10.32 -19.00 2.71
N LEU A 79 10.00 -17.81 2.20
CA LEU A 79 9.01 -16.90 2.76
C LEU A 79 7.59 -17.49 2.69
N MET A 80 7.22 -18.03 1.53
CA MET A 80 5.92 -18.64 1.29
C MET A 80 5.72 -19.92 2.09
N HIS A 81 6.75 -20.78 2.15
CA HIS A 81 6.72 -21.95 3.02
C HIS A 81 6.52 -21.57 4.50
N LYS A 82 7.08 -20.43 4.93
CA LYS A 82 6.85 -19.88 6.28
C LYS A 82 5.49 -19.25 6.46
N ALA A 83 4.92 -18.61 5.43
CA ALA A 83 3.52 -18.20 5.46
C ALA A 83 2.63 -19.42 5.72
N VAL A 84 2.87 -20.55 5.05
CA VAL A 84 2.18 -21.83 5.32
C VAL A 84 2.43 -22.33 6.74
N GLN A 85 3.65 -22.22 7.27
CA GLN A 85 3.90 -22.58 8.68
C GLN A 85 3.13 -21.69 9.65
N CYS A 86 3.02 -20.38 9.36
CA CYS A 86 2.19 -19.46 10.14
C CYS A 86 0.71 -19.86 10.08
N LEU A 87 0.21 -20.25 8.89
CA LEU A 87 -1.14 -20.80 8.73
C LEU A 87 -1.36 -22.04 9.60
N LYS A 88 -0.47 -23.03 9.48
CA LYS A 88 -0.54 -24.27 10.27
C LYS A 88 -0.50 -24.00 11.78
N LEU A 89 0.31 -23.04 12.21
CA LEU A 89 0.37 -22.63 13.63
C LEU A 89 -0.94 -21.98 14.10
N CYS A 90 -1.60 -21.19 13.25
CA CYS A 90 -2.91 -20.63 13.54
C CYS A 90 -3.98 -21.72 13.62
N GLU A 91 -3.89 -22.75 12.77
CA GLU A 91 -4.80 -23.90 12.77
C GLU A 91 -4.59 -24.83 13.97
N SER A 92 -3.34 -25.06 14.40
CA SER A 92 -3.00 -26.03 15.45
C SER A 92 -3.16 -25.54 16.88
N HIS A 93 -3.35 -24.23 17.09
CA HIS A 93 -3.35 -23.65 18.42
C HIS A 93 -4.69 -23.87 19.14
N ALA A 94 -4.84 -24.99 19.84
CA ALA A 94 -6.06 -25.40 20.57
C ALA A 94 -6.63 -24.37 21.57
N ALA A 95 -5.81 -23.43 22.06
CA ALA A 95 -6.25 -22.35 22.95
C ALA A 95 -7.09 -21.27 22.24
N ILE A 96 -7.09 -21.29 20.91
CA ILE A 96 -7.90 -20.42 20.07
C ILE A 96 -8.73 -21.38 19.24
N ALA A 97 -10.05 -21.22 19.23
CA ALA A 97 -10.90 -22.11 18.45
C ALA A 97 -10.31 -22.27 17.04
N PRO A 98 -10.04 -23.51 16.58
CA PRO A 98 -9.51 -23.75 15.24
C PRO A 98 -10.29 -22.94 14.19
N GLY A 99 -9.58 -22.24 13.30
CA GLY A 99 -10.19 -21.36 12.31
C GLY A 99 -10.68 -20.00 12.83
N SER A 100 -10.24 -19.58 14.01
CA SER A 100 -10.48 -18.23 14.56
C SER A 100 -9.91 -17.11 13.70
N TYR A 101 -8.74 -17.32 13.10
CA TYR A 101 -8.08 -16.39 12.19
C TYR A 101 -7.98 -16.98 10.80
N THR A 102 -8.33 -16.17 9.81
CA THR A 102 -8.30 -16.55 8.39
C THR A 102 -7.29 -15.66 7.66
N PRO A 103 -6.39 -16.21 6.83
CA PRO A 103 -5.54 -15.41 5.97
C PRO A 103 -6.37 -14.77 4.86
N ILE A 104 -6.34 -13.45 4.74
CA ILE A 104 -7.20 -12.72 3.79
C ILE A 104 -6.41 -11.95 2.73
N LEU A 105 -5.14 -11.66 2.99
CA LEU A 105 -4.30 -10.86 2.10
C LEU A 105 -2.88 -11.40 2.03
N HIS A 106 -2.33 -11.47 0.81
CA HIS A 106 -0.93 -11.75 0.53
C HIS A 106 -0.44 -10.79 -0.55
N GLU A 107 0.74 -10.19 -0.35
CA GLU A 107 1.33 -9.18 -1.26
C GLU A 107 0.32 -8.09 -1.62
N TRP A 108 -0.23 -7.46 -0.59
CA TRP A 108 -1.34 -6.53 -0.73
C TRP A 108 -0.89 -5.08 -0.79
N GLU A 109 -1.65 -4.29 -1.52
CA GLU A 109 -1.58 -2.82 -1.47
C GLU A 109 -2.91 -2.27 -0.94
N VAL A 110 -2.87 -1.07 -0.36
CA VAL A 110 -4.08 -0.40 0.17
C VAL A 110 -5.11 -0.25 -0.96
N ALA A 111 -4.64 0.29 -2.09
CA ALA A 111 -5.43 0.42 -3.30
C ALA A 111 -4.54 0.13 -4.52
N GLU A 112 -5.17 -0.33 -5.61
CA GLU A 112 -4.48 -0.68 -6.84
C GLU A 112 -3.62 0.49 -7.34
N SER A 113 -2.41 0.21 -7.82
CA SER A 113 -1.47 1.18 -8.42
C SER A 113 -0.74 2.15 -7.48
N ILE A 114 -0.98 2.06 -6.16
CA ILE A 114 -0.20 2.81 -5.16
C ILE A 114 1.18 2.16 -4.95
N GLY A 115 1.24 0.83 -5.07
CA GLY A 115 2.42 0.01 -4.89
C GLY A 115 3.38 0.03 -6.08
N ARG A 116 4.19 1.08 -6.24
CA ARG A 116 5.20 1.15 -7.33
C ARG A 116 6.46 0.30 -7.11
N LYS A 117 6.69 -0.18 -5.89
CA LYS A 117 7.89 -0.95 -5.49
C LYS A 117 7.47 -2.17 -4.69
N LEU A 118 8.26 -3.24 -4.72
CA LEU A 118 8.01 -4.45 -3.91
C LEU A 118 7.92 -4.14 -2.40
N SER A 119 8.68 -3.15 -1.93
CA SER A 119 8.61 -2.64 -0.55
C SER A 119 7.27 -2.01 -0.18
N ASN A 120 6.46 -1.65 -1.17
CA ASN A 120 5.18 -0.97 -0.99
C ASN A 120 4.02 -1.95 -0.77
N TYR A 121 4.28 -3.27 -0.86
CA TYR A 121 3.29 -4.30 -0.58
C TYR A 121 3.41 -4.77 0.87
N GLY A 122 2.28 -4.99 1.53
CA GLY A 122 2.24 -5.74 2.78
C GLY A 122 2.28 -7.24 2.49
N ARG A 123 2.94 -8.03 3.34
CA ARG A 123 3.18 -9.44 3.03
C ARG A 123 2.00 -10.34 3.36
N LEU A 124 1.52 -10.37 4.60
CA LEU A 124 0.45 -11.29 4.99
C LEU A 124 -0.47 -10.66 6.04
N VAL A 125 -1.78 -10.82 5.87
CA VAL A 125 -2.78 -10.37 6.86
C VAL A 125 -3.72 -11.51 7.20
N PHE A 126 -3.96 -11.66 8.48
CA PHE A 126 -4.99 -12.50 9.05
C PHE A 126 -6.08 -11.62 9.65
N ALA A 127 -7.33 -12.04 9.49
CA ALA A 127 -8.47 -11.42 10.14
C ALA A 127 -9.19 -12.48 10.97
N ASP A 128 -9.71 -12.08 12.11
CA ASP A 128 -10.63 -12.91 12.86
C ASP A 128 -12.01 -12.95 12.17
N LYS A 129 -12.88 -13.88 12.60
CA LYS A 129 -14.24 -14.02 12.03
C LYS A 129 -15.09 -12.77 12.20
N THR A 130 -14.86 -11.98 13.26
CA THR A 130 -15.62 -10.76 13.54
C THR A 130 -15.09 -9.54 12.81
N THR A 131 -13.92 -9.64 12.17
CA THR A 131 -13.27 -8.52 11.46
C THR A 131 -12.89 -7.35 12.38
N THR A 132 -12.76 -7.63 13.68
CA THR A 132 -12.36 -6.64 14.69
C THR A 132 -10.89 -6.81 15.09
N LYS A 133 -10.29 -7.96 14.80
CA LYS A 133 -8.92 -8.29 15.19
C LYS A 133 -8.13 -8.71 13.97
N PHE A 134 -7.02 -8.01 13.72
CA PHE A 134 -6.17 -8.28 12.57
C PHE A 134 -4.74 -8.56 12.99
N VAL A 135 -4.05 -9.41 12.23
CA VAL A 135 -2.64 -9.69 12.42
C VAL A 135 -1.89 -9.47 11.12
N VAL A 136 -0.94 -8.54 11.14
CA VAL A 136 -0.04 -8.24 10.03
C VAL A 136 1.28 -8.96 10.26
N VAL A 137 1.71 -9.76 9.28
CA VAL A 137 2.99 -10.47 9.36
C VAL A 137 3.87 -9.99 8.23
N GLU A 138 4.93 -9.27 8.59
CA GLU A 138 5.95 -8.84 7.66
C GLU A 138 7.03 -9.92 7.57
N LEU A 139 7.12 -10.55 6.42
CA LEU A 139 8.10 -11.60 6.17
C LEU A 139 9.37 -10.95 5.60
N CYS A 140 10.51 -11.16 6.27
CA CYS A 140 11.79 -10.54 5.91
C CYS A 140 12.91 -11.57 5.80
N ILE A 141 13.83 -11.38 4.86
CA ILE A 141 14.98 -12.29 4.67
C ILE A 141 15.95 -12.18 5.86
N HIS A 142 16.08 -10.98 6.45
CA HIS A 142 16.90 -10.72 7.63
C HIS A 142 16.14 -9.83 8.61
N THR A 143 16.34 -10.03 9.91
CA THR A 143 15.76 -9.13 10.93
C THR A 143 16.58 -7.85 10.91
N CYS A 144 15.97 -6.75 10.49
CA CYS A 144 16.59 -5.43 10.58
C CYS A 144 15.60 -4.46 11.21
N ILE A 145 16.08 -3.40 11.88
CA ILE A 145 15.20 -2.35 12.43
C ILE A 145 14.15 -1.87 11.40
N PRO A 146 14.50 -1.72 10.10
CA PRO A 146 13.52 -1.40 9.06
C PRO A 146 12.35 -2.39 8.92
N SER A 147 12.54 -3.70 9.15
CA SER A 147 11.43 -4.66 8.99
C SER A 147 10.35 -4.46 10.03
N LYS A 148 10.74 -4.16 11.27
CA LYS A 148 9.79 -3.88 12.35
C LYS A 148 9.01 -2.60 12.08
N GLN A 149 9.69 -1.53 11.70
CA GLN A 149 9.06 -0.26 11.34
C GLN A 149 8.09 -0.42 10.16
N ARG A 150 8.46 -1.24 9.16
CA ARG A 150 7.54 -1.59 8.07
C ARG A 150 6.30 -2.33 8.57
N ALA A 151 6.46 -3.35 9.41
CA ALA A 151 5.33 -4.09 9.97
C ALA A 151 4.38 -3.17 10.77
N GLU A 152 4.94 -2.28 11.59
CA GLU A 152 4.19 -1.27 12.34
C GLU A 152 3.45 -0.30 11.41
N GLN A 153 4.13 0.24 10.40
CA GLN A 153 3.53 1.12 9.41
C GLN A 153 2.37 0.43 8.67
N ARG A 154 2.53 -0.84 8.32
CA ARG A 154 1.47 -1.65 7.68
C ARG A 154 0.29 -1.89 8.62
N ALA A 155 0.56 -2.09 9.90
CA ALA A 155 -0.48 -2.22 10.92
C ALA A 155 -1.32 -0.94 11.03
N HIS A 156 -0.66 0.22 11.11
CA HIS A 156 -1.35 1.51 11.12
C HIS A 156 -2.17 1.74 9.84
N LEU A 157 -1.60 1.46 8.67
CA LEU A 157 -2.31 1.55 7.39
C LEU A 157 -3.55 0.66 7.37
N LEU A 158 -3.42 -0.60 7.80
CA LEU A 158 -4.54 -1.53 7.85
C LEU A 158 -5.62 -1.08 8.86
N PHE A 159 -5.21 -0.57 10.03
CA PHE A 159 -6.13 -0.05 11.03
C PHE A 159 -6.94 1.13 10.48
N CYS A 160 -6.27 2.08 9.84
CA CYS A 160 -6.92 3.24 9.21
C CYS A 160 -7.84 2.81 8.05
N LEU A 161 -7.40 1.84 7.24
CA LEU A 161 -8.19 1.29 6.14
C LEU A 161 -9.47 0.61 6.65
N ALA A 162 -9.35 -0.24 7.67
CA ALA A 162 -10.48 -0.91 8.28
C ALA A 162 -11.48 0.11 8.83
N ARG A 163 -11.02 1.11 9.59
CA ARG A 163 -11.89 2.20 10.06
C ARG A 163 -12.57 2.94 8.91
N TYR A 164 -11.81 3.31 7.87
CA TYR A 164 -12.33 4.02 6.70
C TYR A 164 -13.46 3.26 5.97
N LEU A 165 -13.37 1.93 5.95
CA LEU A 165 -14.39 1.04 5.38
C LEU A 165 -15.53 0.72 6.37
N GLY A 166 -15.57 1.43 7.50
CA GLY A 166 -16.60 1.31 8.52
C GLY A 166 -16.50 0.03 9.36
N PHE A 167 -15.32 -0.58 9.44
CA PHE A 167 -15.04 -1.60 10.46
C PHE A 167 -14.67 -0.92 11.78
N ASN A 168 -14.89 -1.61 12.89
CA ASN A 168 -14.46 -1.16 14.21
C ASN A 168 -13.35 -2.09 14.76
N PRO A 169 -12.11 -1.99 14.22
CA PRO A 169 -11.01 -2.83 14.69
C PRO A 169 -10.72 -2.54 16.17
N THR A 170 -10.82 -3.56 17.01
CA THR A 170 -10.35 -3.50 18.40
C THR A 170 -8.83 -3.33 18.42
N TRP A 171 -8.13 -4.09 17.58
CA TRP A 171 -6.69 -3.97 17.42
C TRP A 171 -6.18 -4.57 16.09
N VAL A 172 -5.01 -4.10 15.67
CA VAL A 172 -4.17 -4.70 14.63
C VAL A 172 -2.81 -5.02 15.25
N ARG A 173 -2.51 -6.30 15.42
CA ARG A 173 -1.18 -6.76 15.86
C ARG A 173 -0.27 -6.90 14.66
N TYR A 174 1.02 -6.71 14.89
CA TYR A 174 2.01 -6.90 13.86
C TYR A 174 3.21 -7.67 14.37
N ALA A 175 3.82 -8.47 13.51
CA ALA A 175 5.06 -9.17 13.80
C ALA A 175 5.95 -9.21 12.56
N THR A 176 7.26 -9.34 12.77
CA THR A 176 8.18 -9.71 11.68
C THR A 176 8.61 -11.15 11.84
N SER A 177 8.61 -11.93 10.76
CA SER A 177 9.17 -13.28 10.72
C SER A 177 10.36 -13.33 9.77
N THR A 178 11.40 -14.09 10.12
CA THR A 178 12.61 -14.24 9.30
C THR A 178 13.00 -15.70 9.12
N PRO A 179 13.81 -16.04 8.09
CA PRO A 179 14.45 -17.33 7.91
C PRO A 179 14.99 -17.95 9.20
N ASP A 180 15.71 -17.18 10.00
CA ASP A 180 16.43 -17.69 11.17
C ASP A 180 15.57 -17.74 12.44
N LYS A 181 14.44 -17.02 12.45
CA LYS A 181 13.48 -16.99 13.57
C LYS A 181 12.07 -17.23 13.03
N PRO A 182 11.75 -18.48 12.61
CA PRO A 182 10.44 -18.84 12.06
C PRO A 182 9.32 -18.71 13.09
N ASP A 183 9.65 -18.80 14.37
CA ASP A 183 8.67 -18.92 15.44
C ASP A 183 7.77 -17.70 15.47
N PHE A 184 6.61 -17.89 14.86
CA PHE A 184 5.48 -17.01 15.03
C PHE A 184 5.19 -16.95 16.52
N PRO A 185 5.25 -15.77 17.17
CA PRO A 185 5.08 -15.71 18.61
C PRO A 185 3.72 -16.28 18.92
N LYS A 186 3.66 -17.47 19.55
CA LYS A 186 2.40 -18.11 19.98
C LYS A 186 1.55 -17.16 20.82
N LYS A 187 2.22 -16.21 21.48
CA LYS A 187 1.62 -15.11 22.23
C LYS A 187 0.83 -14.14 21.34
N LEU A 188 1.24 -13.88 20.11
CA LEU A 188 0.61 -12.88 19.23
C LEU A 188 -0.89 -13.07 19.04
N LEU A 189 -1.37 -14.31 19.12
CA LEU A 189 -2.78 -14.63 18.95
C LEU A 189 -3.56 -14.74 20.28
N LYS A 190 -2.88 -14.77 21.43
CA LYS A 190 -3.54 -14.82 22.74
C LYS A 190 -4.04 -13.43 23.13
N GLU A 191 -5.26 -13.31 23.65
CA GLU A 191 -5.83 -11.99 23.98
C GLU A 191 -4.98 -11.20 24.99
N ASP A 192 -4.38 -11.90 25.95
CA ASP A 192 -3.59 -11.35 27.05
C ASP A 192 -2.17 -10.89 26.67
N ALA A 193 -1.66 -11.25 25.49
CA ALA A 193 -0.26 -11.04 25.12
C ALA A 193 0.18 -9.58 24.97
N CYS A 194 -0.78 -8.67 25.04
CA CYS A 194 -0.68 -7.29 24.62
C CYS A 194 -1.40 -6.35 25.61
N LYS A 195 -1.31 -6.63 26.92
CA LYS A 195 -1.84 -5.70 27.93
C LYS A 195 -0.89 -4.49 28.10
N PRO A 196 -1.41 -3.25 28.16
CA PRO A 196 -0.69 -2.06 28.62
C PRO A 196 0.20 -2.37 29.83
N GLY A 197 1.53 -2.22 29.67
CA GLY A 197 2.54 -2.55 30.69
C GLY A 197 3.45 -3.74 30.36
N TYR A 198 2.96 -4.77 29.66
CA TYR A 198 3.76 -5.98 29.32
C TYR A 198 4.76 -5.76 28.17
N TRP A 199 4.65 -4.60 27.50
CA TRP A 199 5.33 -4.31 26.25
C TRP A 199 6.82 -4.06 26.41
N LYS A 200 7.26 -3.32 27.43
CA LYS A 200 8.63 -2.75 27.44
C LYS A 200 9.72 -3.82 27.36
N GLU A 201 9.56 -4.95 28.06
CA GLU A 201 10.53 -6.05 28.04
C GLU A 201 10.32 -7.03 26.88
N SER A 202 9.07 -7.23 26.46
CA SER A 202 8.75 -8.15 25.34
C SER A 202 9.03 -7.54 23.97
N PHE A 203 8.95 -6.21 23.81
CA PHE A 203 9.10 -5.49 22.54
C PHE A 203 10.51 -5.56 21.94
N GLN A 204 11.53 -5.61 22.79
CA GLN A 204 12.92 -5.75 22.36
C GLN A 204 13.24 -7.19 21.98
N LYS A 205 12.58 -8.17 22.61
CA LYS A 205 12.89 -9.58 22.45
C LYS A 205 12.11 -10.26 21.30
N TYR A 206 10.87 -9.85 21.03
CA TYR A 206 9.94 -10.68 20.23
C TYR A 206 9.45 -10.07 18.90
N ASN A 207 9.98 -8.94 18.44
CA ASN A 207 9.68 -8.37 17.11
C ASN A 207 8.17 -8.28 16.76
N PHE A 208 7.32 -8.03 17.75
CA PHE A 208 5.88 -7.82 17.55
C PHE A 208 5.37 -6.61 18.34
N GLY A 209 4.20 -6.11 17.95
CA GLY A 209 3.49 -5.03 18.61
C GLY A 209 1.99 -5.04 18.33
N GLN A 210 1.28 -4.05 18.85
CA GLN A 210 -0.16 -3.86 18.64
C GLN A 210 -0.49 -2.40 18.43
N ILE A 211 -1.38 -2.18 17.47
CA ILE A 211 -2.06 -0.93 17.22
C ILE A 211 -3.51 -1.07 17.65
N ASP A 212 -4.06 -0.09 18.34
CA ASP A 212 -5.47 0.01 18.72
C ASP A 212 -5.93 1.47 18.64
N ALA A 213 -7.17 1.72 19.05
CA ALA A 213 -7.77 3.05 19.00
C ALA A 213 -6.99 4.10 19.81
N THR A 214 -6.17 3.70 20.79
CA THR A 214 -5.45 4.62 21.67
C THR A 214 -4.09 5.04 21.14
N ASN A 215 -3.50 4.27 20.23
CA ASN A 215 -2.11 4.47 19.79
C ASN A 215 -1.92 4.46 18.27
N PHE A 216 -3.00 4.34 17.48
CA PHE A 216 -2.87 4.34 16.02
C PHE A 216 -2.44 5.70 15.48
N LYS A 217 -1.59 5.65 14.45
CA LYS A 217 -1.13 6.80 13.68
C LYS A 217 -1.87 6.79 12.36
N ALA A 218 -2.59 7.86 12.10
CA ALA A 218 -3.16 8.20 10.82
C ALA A 218 -2.10 8.11 9.70
N SER A 219 -2.17 7.01 8.92
CA SER A 219 -1.15 6.65 7.93
C SER A 219 -1.68 6.64 6.49
N LEU A 220 -2.99 6.85 6.31
CA LEU A 220 -3.61 6.99 4.98
C LEU A 220 -3.49 8.43 4.48
N GLY A 221 -2.82 8.62 3.34
CA GLY A 221 -2.76 9.91 2.66
C GLY A 221 -4.02 10.19 1.83
N GLU A 222 -4.26 11.46 1.50
CA GLU A 222 -5.41 11.91 0.69
C GLU A 222 -5.53 11.16 -0.63
N ASN A 223 -4.43 11.00 -1.36
CA ASN A 223 -4.42 10.24 -2.62
C ASN A 223 -4.92 8.79 -2.45
N ALA A 224 -4.61 8.14 -1.32
CA ALA A 224 -5.10 6.78 -1.07
C ALA A 224 -6.61 6.79 -0.78
N LEU A 225 -7.08 7.78 -0.02
CA LEU A 225 -8.50 7.98 0.27
C LEU A 225 -9.31 8.23 -1.01
N ASP A 226 -8.79 9.03 -1.93
CA ASP A 226 -9.47 9.34 -3.19
C ASP A 226 -9.57 8.10 -4.10
N VAL A 227 -8.51 7.29 -4.18
CA VAL A 227 -8.57 6.00 -4.91
C VAL A 227 -9.58 5.05 -4.26
N MET A 228 -9.65 5.02 -2.93
CA MET A 228 -10.63 4.19 -2.23
C MET A 228 -12.07 4.68 -2.44
N ALA A 229 -12.31 5.98 -2.45
CA ALA A 229 -13.61 6.56 -2.78
C ALA A 229 -14.05 6.15 -4.19
N ILE A 230 -13.12 6.13 -5.16
CA ILE A 230 -13.40 5.61 -6.51
C ILE A 230 -13.75 4.11 -6.47
N ILE A 231 -13.03 3.29 -5.71
CA ILE A 231 -13.32 1.85 -5.58
C ILE A 231 -14.71 1.64 -4.97
N ILE A 232 -15.05 2.39 -3.92
CA ILE A 232 -16.35 2.32 -3.25
C ILE A 232 -17.47 2.78 -4.18
N GLY A 233 -17.25 3.87 -4.92
CA GLY A 233 -18.21 4.42 -5.88
C GLY A 233 -18.53 3.52 -7.08
N ARG A 234 -17.77 2.45 -7.32
CA ARG A 234 -18.02 1.51 -8.44
C ARG A 234 -19.17 0.55 -8.19
N SER A 235 -19.63 0.40 -6.95
CA SER A 235 -20.70 -0.53 -6.60
C SER A 235 -21.73 0.14 -5.72
N ALA A 236 -22.98 0.23 -6.19
CA ALA A 236 -24.09 0.79 -5.41
C ALA A 236 -24.25 0.08 -4.06
N ASN A 237 -24.14 -1.25 -4.05
CA ASN A 237 -24.17 -2.06 -2.83
C ASN A 237 -23.06 -1.68 -1.85
N MET A 238 -21.90 -1.23 -2.33
CA MET A 238 -20.81 -0.78 -1.46
C MET A 238 -21.07 0.62 -0.91
N ILE A 239 -21.62 1.52 -1.74
CA ILE A 239 -21.95 2.88 -1.31
C ILE A 239 -22.90 2.83 -0.13
N ASP A 240 -24.03 2.11 -0.23
CA ASP A 240 -25.04 2.06 0.82
C ASP A 240 -24.48 1.47 2.13
N ARG A 241 -23.64 0.44 2.02
CA ARG A 241 -23.09 -0.27 3.19
C ARG A 241 -21.94 0.46 3.86
N VAL A 242 -21.11 1.13 3.05
CA VAL A 242 -20.09 2.03 3.57
C VAL A 242 -20.75 3.26 4.18
N ALA A 243 -21.83 3.77 3.58
CA ALA A 243 -22.62 4.87 4.11
C ALA A 243 -23.25 4.51 5.46
N GLU A 244 -23.93 3.37 5.60
CA GLU A 244 -24.49 2.90 6.90
C GLU A 244 -23.39 2.82 7.97
N ALA A 245 -22.26 2.22 7.61
CA ALA A 245 -21.15 2.11 8.54
C ALA A 245 -20.53 3.48 8.87
N GLN A 246 -20.49 4.41 7.92
CA GLN A 246 -20.00 5.77 8.10
C GLN A 246 -20.96 6.63 8.91
N GLU A 247 -22.27 6.46 8.78
CA GLU A 247 -23.27 7.15 9.59
C GLU A 247 -23.05 6.88 11.08
N ALA A 248 -22.71 5.63 11.44
CA ALA A 248 -22.33 5.27 12.81
C ALA A 248 -21.08 6.03 13.33
N PHE A 249 -20.25 6.57 12.43
CA PHE A 249 -19.07 7.39 12.73
C PHE A 249 -19.26 8.89 12.38
N GLY A 250 -20.49 9.35 12.11
CA GLY A 250 -20.78 10.75 11.78
C GLY A 250 -20.52 11.14 10.32
N GLY A 251 -20.48 10.17 9.42
CA GLY A 251 -20.33 10.34 7.97
C GLY A 251 -18.90 10.22 7.44
N LEU A 252 -18.76 10.17 6.11
CA LEU A 252 -17.47 10.03 5.41
C LEU A 252 -16.48 11.14 5.79
N ASP A 253 -16.94 12.37 5.92
CA ASP A 253 -16.09 13.52 6.28
C ASP A 253 -15.62 13.48 7.72
N ALA A 254 -16.44 12.97 8.64
CA ALA A 254 -16.03 12.75 10.02
C ALA A 254 -14.97 11.65 10.10
N LEU A 255 -15.13 10.58 9.32
CA LEU A 255 -14.17 9.49 9.26
C LEU A 255 -12.87 9.89 8.55
N ARG A 256 -12.95 10.68 7.48
CA ARG A 256 -11.80 11.28 6.79
C ARG A 256 -11.07 12.21 7.76
N ARG A 257 -11.79 13.01 8.55
CA ARG A 257 -11.20 13.83 9.62
C ARG A 257 -10.62 12.99 10.75
N ASP A 258 -11.25 11.92 11.23
CA ASP A 258 -10.69 11.01 12.24
C ASP A 258 -9.36 10.44 11.73
N VAL A 259 -9.38 9.84 10.54
CA VAL A 259 -8.19 9.25 9.91
C VAL A 259 -7.11 10.28 9.55
N LEU A 260 -7.41 11.58 9.42
CA LEU A 260 -6.41 12.62 9.12
C LEU A 260 -5.99 13.43 10.37
N GLN A 261 -6.88 13.74 11.29
CA GLN A 261 -6.67 14.61 12.45
C GLN A 261 -6.00 13.88 13.61
N THR A 262 -6.20 12.55 13.77
CA THR A 262 -5.37 11.77 14.71
C THR A 262 -3.87 11.86 14.35
N SER A 263 -3.52 12.21 13.10
CA SER A 263 -2.12 12.48 12.72
C SER A 263 -1.58 13.79 13.29
N ALA A 264 -2.43 14.80 13.42
CA ALA A 264 -2.05 16.14 13.85
C ALA A 264 -1.94 16.22 15.37
N ALA A 265 -2.94 15.70 16.10
CA ALA A 265 -2.90 15.66 17.56
C ALA A 265 -1.73 14.82 18.11
N ALA A 266 -1.35 13.74 17.43
CA ALA A 266 -0.16 12.95 17.78
C ALA A 266 1.16 13.69 17.55
N ARG A 267 1.17 14.76 16.73
CA ARG A 267 2.34 15.63 16.54
C ARG A 267 2.41 16.73 17.59
N ASP A 268 1.27 17.30 17.96
CA ASP A 268 1.20 18.44 18.88
C ASP A 268 1.21 18.03 20.37
N GLY A 269 0.85 16.78 20.68
CA GLY A 269 0.85 16.23 22.04
C GLY A 269 2.20 15.66 22.52
N CYS A 270 3.27 15.78 21.73
CA CYS A 270 4.60 15.48 22.22
C CYS A 270 5.09 16.73 22.98
N PRO A 271 5.28 16.70 24.31
CA PRO A 271 5.92 17.82 24.99
C PRO A 271 7.24 18.11 24.26
N PRO A 272 7.64 19.38 24.08
CA PRO A 272 8.98 19.68 23.57
C PRO A 272 9.94 18.92 24.49
N ASN A 273 10.65 17.93 23.94
CA ASN A 273 11.57 17.10 24.71
C ASN A 273 12.39 18.03 25.61
N GLU A 274 12.20 17.92 26.93
CA GLU A 274 13.17 18.45 27.88
C GLU A 274 14.51 17.90 27.42
N ALA A 275 15.45 18.80 27.15
CA ALA A 275 16.71 18.49 26.50
C ALA A 275 17.38 17.32 27.23
N GLU A 276 17.31 16.12 26.64
CA GLU A 276 18.11 15.01 27.10
C GLU A 276 19.58 15.49 27.10
N PRO A 277 20.34 15.24 28.18
CA PRO A 277 21.75 15.63 28.23
C PRO A 277 22.45 15.09 26.99
N PRO A 278 23.41 15.82 26.39
CA PRO A 278 24.02 15.49 25.11
C PRO A 278 24.65 14.10 25.19
N THR A 279 23.86 13.10 24.85
CA THR A 279 24.32 11.75 24.66
C THR A 279 25.25 11.81 23.45
N LYS A 280 26.44 11.20 23.61
CA LYS A 280 27.47 11.10 22.57
C LYS A 280 26.79 10.92 21.21
N PRO A 281 27.19 11.65 20.15
CA PRO A 281 26.50 11.64 18.87
C PRO A 281 26.25 10.18 18.49
N PHE A 282 24.98 9.77 18.53
CA PHE A 282 24.58 8.48 18.01
C PHE A 282 25.20 8.39 16.62
N PRO A 283 25.97 7.33 16.29
CA PRO A 283 26.43 7.16 14.92
C PRO A 283 25.18 7.22 14.07
N LYS A 284 25.10 8.23 13.19
CA LYS A 284 23.92 8.56 12.37
C LYS A 284 23.26 7.23 11.99
N PRO A 285 22.04 6.93 12.48
CA PRO A 285 21.42 5.63 12.29
C PRO A 285 21.46 5.38 10.80
N TRP A 286 22.22 4.35 10.43
CA TRP A 286 22.63 4.12 9.07
C TRP A 286 21.41 4.21 8.18
N MET A 287 21.43 5.18 7.27
CA MET A 287 20.58 5.23 6.10
C MET A 287 20.96 4.05 5.19
N CYS A 288 20.82 2.82 5.69
CA CYS A 288 20.62 1.65 4.86
C CYS A 288 19.14 1.65 4.48
N ASN A 289 18.68 2.71 3.82
CA ASN A 289 17.78 2.49 2.72
C ASN A 289 18.70 1.83 1.69
N PRO A 290 18.69 0.48 1.50
CA PRO A 290 19.45 -0.07 0.41
C PRO A 290 18.93 0.66 -0.82
N VAL A 291 19.74 1.58 -1.35
CA VAL A 291 19.45 2.24 -2.60
C VAL A 291 19.49 1.09 -3.57
N LEU A 292 18.32 0.50 -3.83
CA LEU A 292 18.21 -0.62 -4.73
C LEU A 292 18.88 -0.15 -6.02
N PRO A 293 19.93 -0.86 -6.48
CA PRO A 293 20.72 -0.40 -7.59
C PRO A 293 19.76 -0.20 -8.76
N ARG A 294 19.85 0.97 -9.39
CA ARG A 294 19.00 1.26 -10.54
C ARG A 294 19.32 0.25 -11.63
N LEU A 295 18.28 -0.24 -12.29
CA LEU A 295 18.39 -1.26 -13.33
C LEU A 295 18.05 -0.66 -14.69
N CYS A 296 18.73 -1.13 -15.73
CA CYS A 296 18.39 -0.82 -17.11
C CYS A 296 16.97 -1.35 -17.42
N ALA A 297 16.07 -0.46 -17.83
CA ALA A 297 14.68 -0.83 -18.10
C ALA A 297 14.50 -1.79 -19.29
N SER A 298 15.53 -2.01 -20.10
CA SER A 298 15.49 -2.93 -21.25
C SER A 298 16.16 -4.28 -21.00
N CYS A 299 17.30 -4.32 -20.31
CA CYS A 299 18.11 -5.54 -20.16
C CYS A 299 18.32 -5.97 -18.71
N GLY A 300 17.86 -5.19 -17.72
CA GLY A 300 17.99 -5.50 -16.29
C GLY A 300 19.37 -5.25 -15.68
N GLU A 301 20.38 -4.86 -16.47
CA GLU A 301 21.75 -4.62 -15.96
C GLU A 301 21.78 -3.52 -14.90
N SER A 302 22.54 -3.75 -13.83
CA SER A 302 22.59 -2.84 -12.67
C SER A 302 23.56 -1.68 -12.86
N GLU A 303 23.29 -0.56 -12.19
CA GLU A 303 24.19 0.60 -12.18
C GLU A 303 25.56 0.32 -11.52
N LEU A 304 25.68 -0.79 -10.79
CA LEU A 304 26.95 -1.24 -10.20
C LEU A 304 27.92 -1.75 -11.27
N HIS A 305 27.41 -2.28 -12.39
CA HIS A 305 28.23 -2.81 -13.48
C HIS A 305 28.39 -1.82 -14.64
N ARG A 306 27.44 -0.89 -14.83
CA ARG A 306 27.49 0.08 -15.92
C ARG A 306 26.82 1.39 -15.57
N LYS A 307 27.42 2.51 -15.98
CA LYS A 307 26.80 3.84 -15.87
C LYS A 307 25.48 3.89 -16.65
N LEU A 308 24.39 4.23 -15.98
CA LEU A 308 23.08 4.35 -16.60
C LEU A 308 22.76 5.80 -16.99
N MET A 309 22.11 5.98 -18.15
CA MET A 309 21.58 7.25 -18.66
C MET A 309 20.06 7.31 -18.47
N LYS A 310 19.54 8.48 -18.08
CA LYS A 310 18.10 8.73 -17.98
C LYS A 310 17.47 8.94 -19.36
N CYS A 311 16.20 8.58 -19.48
CA CYS A 311 15.38 9.02 -20.62
C CYS A 311 15.37 10.55 -20.68
N ALA A 312 15.82 11.15 -21.78
CA ALA A 312 15.86 12.62 -21.92
C ALA A 312 14.47 13.28 -21.79
N SER A 313 13.41 12.57 -22.19
CA SER A 313 12.03 13.08 -22.20
C SER A 313 11.38 13.03 -20.81
N CYS A 314 11.24 11.84 -20.20
CA CYS A 314 10.52 11.69 -18.93
C CYS A 314 11.42 11.68 -17.69
N GLN A 315 12.75 11.51 -17.84
CA GLN A 315 13.71 11.36 -16.73
C GLN A 315 13.43 10.23 -15.72
N MET A 316 12.39 9.42 -15.93
CA MET A 316 11.95 8.35 -15.00
C MET A 316 12.64 7.00 -15.23
N LYS A 317 13.00 6.67 -16.48
CA LYS A 317 13.59 5.38 -16.84
C LYS A 317 15.09 5.50 -17.09
N TRP A 318 15.84 4.44 -16.76
CA TRP A 318 17.29 4.35 -16.86
C TRP A 318 17.71 3.30 -17.88
N TYR A 319 18.78 3.56 -18.62
CA TYR A 319 19.29 2.69 -19.68
C TYR A 319 20.80 2.60 -19.64
N CYS A 320 21.36 1.44 -19.94
CA CYS A 320 22.82 1.26 -20.00
C CYS A 320 23.42 1.71 -21.35
N SER A 321 22.58 1.88 -22.38
CA SER A 321 22.96 2.33 -23.72
C SER A 321 21.76 2.90 -24.49
N LYS A 322 22.04 3.65 -25.56
CA LYS A 322 21.01 4.13 -26.50
C LYS A 322 20.25 2.98 -27.17
N ALA A 323 20.91 1.85 -27.42
CA ALA A 323 20.27 0.65 -27.99
C ALA A 323 19.18 0.10 -27.05
N CYS A 324 19.47 -0.01 -25.75
CA CYS A 324 18.49 -0.39 -24.72
C CYS A 324 17.34 0.61 -24.62
N GLN A 325 17.60 1.90 -24.73
CA GLN A 325 16.54 2.93 -24.74
C GLN A 325 15.59 2.75 -25.93
N VAL A 326 16.13 2.52 -27.14
CA VAL A 326 15.32 2.33 -28.36
C VAL A 326 14.54 1.00 -28.31
N ALA A 327 15.13 -0.07 -27.78
CA ALA A 327 14.44 -1.35 -27.60
C ALA A 327 13.24 -1.20 -26.65
N HIS A 328 13.44 -0.62 -25.46
CA HIS A 328 12.35 -0.36 -24.51
C HIS A 328 11.33 0.67 -25.04
N TRP A 329 11.76 1.62 -25.88
CA TRP A 329 10.86 2.53 -26.61
C TRP A 329 9.86 1.77 -27.49
N LYS A 330 10.36 0.83 -28.30
CA LYS A 330 9.54 -0.02 -29.16
C LYS A 330 8.62 -0.96 -28.38
N GLN A 331 9.08 -1.45 -27.21
CA GLN A 331 8.31 -2.32 -26.32
C GLN A 331 7.15 -1.63 -25.59
N GLY A 332 6.95 -0.31 -25.76
CA GLY A 332 5.79 0.40 -25.22
C GLY A 332 6.12 1.59 -24.34
N HIS A 333 7.40 1.88 -24.05
CA HIS A 333 7.74 3.09 -23.28
C HIS A 333 7.19 4.36 -23.91
N LYS A 334 7.06 4.40 -25.25
CA LYS A 334 6.44 5.52 -25.98
C LYS A 334 5.02 5.88 -25.49
N LEU A 335 4.24 4.91 -25.01
CA LEU A 335 2.85 5.12 -24.61
C LEU A 335 2.71 5.90 -23.30
N TYR A 336 3.75 5.85 -22.46
CA TYR A 336 3.73 6.47 -21.13
C TYR A 336 4.93 7.38 -20.86
N CYS A 337 5.75 7.67 -21.89
CA CYS A 337 6.83 8.63 -21.79
C CYS A 337 6.27 10.06 -21.80
N LYS A 338 5.67 10.48 -20.68
CA LYS A 338 5.20 11.85 -20.47
C LYS A 338 6.38 12.75 -20.15
N GLN A 339 6.46 13.90 -20.80
CA GLN A 339 7.33 14.99 -20.37
C GLN A 339 6.73 15.59 -19.09
N GLU A 340 7.56 15.91 -18.10
CA GLU A 340 7.06 16.72 -16.99
C GLU A 340 6.67 18.09 -17.54
N PRO A 341 5.41 18.54 -17.35
CA PRO A 341 5.00 19.88 -17.76
C PRO A 341 5.74 20.89 -16.87
N GLY A 342 6.83 21.47 -17.38
CA GLY A 342 7.60 22.47 -16.63
C GLY A 342 9.08 22.61 -17.03
N GLN A 343 9.66 21.69 -17.80
CA GLN A 343 11.00 21.89 -18.35
C GLN A 343 10.91 22.46 -19.76
N ALA A 344 11.11 23.78 -19.88
CA ALA A 344 11.26 24.44 -21.17
C ALA A 344 12.33 23.70 -22.01
N PRO A 345 12.11 23.50 -23.32
CA PRO A 345 13.09 22.83 -24.17
C PRO A 345 14.40 23.62 -24.09
N ARG A 346 15.49 22.95 -23.72
CA ARG A 346 16.84 23.54 -23.77
C ARG A 346 17.14 23.89 -25.22
N ALA A 347 16.90 25.15 -25.59
CA ALA A 347 17.28 25.68 -26.89
C ALA A 347 18.79 25.50 -27.03
N LYS A 348 19.23 24.81 -28.08
CA LYS A 348 20.64 24.80 -28.46
C LYS A 348 21.01 26.25 -28.83
N PRO A 349 22.17 26.79 -28.39
CA PRO A 349 22.63 28.07 -28.88
C PRO A 349 22.84 27.94 -30.40
N ARG A 350 21.94 28.54 -31.17
CA ARG A 350 22.13 28.74 -32.60
C ARG A 350 23.07 29.92 -32.73
N LYS A 351 24.32 29.71 -33.15
CA LYS A 351 25.19 30.80 -33.61
C LYS A 351 24.47 31.48 -34.77
N LEU A 352 23.85 32.64 -34.50
CA LEU A 352 23.38 33.57 -35.51
C LEU A 352 24.49 34.62 -35.67
N GLU A 353 25.42 34.34 -36.57
CA GLU A 353 26.27 35.40 -37.15
C GLU A 353 25.39 36.24 -38.09
N GLY A 354 25.35 37.55 -37.85
CA GLY A 354 25.01 38.53 -38.89
C GLY A 354 23.58 39.07 -38.97
N GLN A 355 22.97 39.49 -37.86
CA GLN A 355 21.82 40.42 -37.93
C GLN A 355 22.09 41.70 -37.12
N LYS A 356 22.16 42.82 -37.82
CA LYS A 356 22.17 44.17 -37.23
C LYS A 356 20.79 44.41 -36.61
N GLY A 357 20.75 44.61 -35.29
CA GLY A 357 19.51 44.87 -34.56
C GLY A 357 19.19 46.37 -34.54
N ILE A 358 17.99 46.72 -34.99
CA ILE A 358 17.39 48.04 -34.73
C ILE A 358 16.83 47.99 -33.30
N TYR A 359 17.26 48.91 -32.44
CA TYR A 359 16.74 49.05 -31.08
C TYR A 359 15.64 50.12 -31.05
N PHE A 360 14.48 49.73 -30.51
CA PHE A 360 13.35 50.64 -30.27
C PHE A 360 13.40 51.11 -28.82
N ASN A 361 13.50 52.42 -28.59
CA ASN A 361 13.42 52.98 -27.25
C ASN A 361 11.95 53.19 -26.87
N LEU A 362 11.46 52.35 -25.95
CA LEU A 362 10.05 52.37 -25.50
C LEU A 362 9.68 53.61 -24.68
N ALA A 363 10.65 54.39 -24.18
CA ALA A 363 10.35 55.62 -23.44
C ALA A 363 10.06 56.81 -24.37
N THR A 364 10.60 56.82 -25.59
CA THR A 364 10.50 57.96 -26.52
C THR A 364 9.78 57.63 -27.83
N GLY A 365 9.53 56.35 -28.11
CA GLY A 365 8.82 55.91 -29.31
C GLY A 365 9.59 56.11 -30.63
N THR A 366 10.91 56.33 -30.56
CA THR A 366 11.75 56.62 -31.74
C THR A 366 12.78 55.51 -31.98
N ALA A 367 12.97 55.13 -33.24
CA ALA A 367 14.03 54.24 -33.68
C ALA A 367 15.23 55.05 -34.18
N THR A 368 16.43 54.72 -33.70
CA THR A 368 17.68 55.35 -34.15
C THR A 368 18.68 54.28 -34.60
N GLU A 369 19.23 54.44 -35.80
CA GLU A 369 20.38 53.68 -36.27
C GLU A 369 21.66 54.38 -35.83
N MET A 370 22.51 53.70 -35.05
CA MET A 370 23.87 54.18 -34.83
C MET A 370 24.79 53.64 -35.92
N GLY A 371 25.30 54.53 -36.77
CA GLY A 371 26.51 54.27 -37.54
C GLY A 371 27.70 54.26 -36.58
N VAL A 372 28.47 53.16 -36.60
CA VAL A 372 29.75 53.07 -35.88
C VAL A 372 30.80 53.89 -36.67
N PRO A 373 31.69 54.66 -36.03
CA PRO A 373 32.85 55.25 -36.72
C PRO A 373 33.83 54.19 -37.24
#